data_AF-A0A920GVN1-F1
#
_entry.id   AF-A0A920GVN1-F1
#
_cell.length_a   1.000
_cell.length_b   1.000
_cell.length_c   1.000
_cell.angle_alpha   90.00
_cell.angle_beta   90.00
_cell.angle_gamma   90.00
#
_symmetry.space_group_name_H-M   'P 1'
#
loop_
_entity.id
_entity.type
_entity.pdbx_description
1 polymer ?
#
loop_
_entity_poly.entity_id
_entity_poly.type
_entity_poly.pdbx_seq_one_letter_code
_entity_poly.pdbx_strand_id
1 'polypeptide(L)'
;MNVNTPNVDYSDELEIDITTIGSWGPRNPPGVEEDSENKISYWTTHRESFEEDNTKCDINSLKENKISISPIKPVFSLTQDVLNNFELKKL
;
A
#
# COMPACT_ATOMS: atom_id res chain seq x y z
N MET A 1 6.32 9.19 -7.97
CA MET A 1 6.68 8.85 -6.58
C MET A 1 5.37 8.71 -5.81
N ASN A 2 5.21 7.64 -5.04
CA ASN A 2 4.11 7.51 -4.08
C ASN A 2 4.66 7.84 -2.69
N VAL A 3 3.91 8.62 -1.91
CA VAL A 3 4.31 9.01 -0.56
C VAL A 3 3.13 8.77 0.36
N ASN A 4 3.37 8.05 1.45
CA ASN A 4 2.40 7.92 2.53
C ASN A 4 2.99 8.48 3.82
N THR A 5 2.17 9.20 4.58
CA THR A 5 2.55 9.76 5.88
C THR A 5 1.70 9.14 6.98
N PRO A 6 2.29 8.80 8.13
CA PRO A 6 1.53 8.36 9.29
C PRO A 6 0.68 9.51 9.84
N ASN A 7 -0.45 9.19 10.45
CA ASN A 7 -1.31 10.17 11.11
C ASN A 7 -0.80 10.48 12.52
N VAL A 8 0.32 11.18 12.60
CA VAL A 8 0.99 11.62 13.84
C VAL A 8 1.36 13.10 13.74
N ASP A 9 1.61 13.74 14.89
CA ASP A 9 2.07 15.13 14.89
C ASP A 9 3.43 15.25 14.18
N TYR A 10 3.63 16.35 13.48
CA TYR A 10 4.89 16.64 12.82
C TYR A 10 6.03 16.78 13.84
N SER A 11 7.18 16.17 13.54
CA SER A 11 8.43 16.31 14.26
C SER A 11 9.60 16.19 13.28
N ASP A 12 10.69 16.91 13.54
CA ASP A 12 11.95 16.78 12.78
C ASP A 12 12.60 15.40 12.99
N GLU A 13 12.15 14.64 13.99
CA GLU A 13 12.59 13.27 14.28
C GLU A 13 11.81 12.20 13.50
N LEU A 14 10.78 12.59 12.72
CA LEU A 14 9.96 11.63 11.98
C LEU A 14 10.80 10.92 10.90
N GLU A 15 10.94 9.60 11.05
CA GLU A 15 11.79 8.80 10.18
C GLU A 15 11.17 8.64 8.78
N ILE A 16 12.04 8.56 7.78
CA ILE A 16 11.70 8.34 6.37
C ILE A 16 12.33 7.04 5.89
N ASP A 17 11.49 6.16 5.34
CA ASP A 17 11.90 4.93 4.65
C ASP A 17 11.70 5.05 3.13
N ILE A 18 12.68 4.53 2.39
CA ILE A 18 12.51 4.24 0.96
C ILE A 18 11.96 2.81 0.84
N THR A 19 10.76 2.70 0.28
CA THR A 19 9.95 1.47 0.34
C THR A 19 9.60 0.93 -1.04
N THR A 20 9.17 -0.33 -1.08
CA THR A 20 8.45 -0.91 -2.22
C THR A 20 6.93 -0.83 -2.01
N ILE A 21 6.15 -1.10 -3.06
CA ILE A 21 4.68 -1.19 -2.95
C ILE A 21 4.32 -2.54 -2.33
N GLY A 22 3.62 -2.52 -1.20
CA GLY A 22 3.10 -3.71 -0.54
C GLY A 22 1.95 -4.36 -1.30
N SER A 23 1.73 -5.64 -1.01
CA SER A 23 0.62 -6.42 -1.58
C SER A 23 -0.45 -6.68 -0.53
N TRP A 24 -1.69 -6.38 -0.88
CA TRP A 24 -2.83 -6.84 -0.11
C TRP A 24 -3.18 -8.28 -0.50
N GLY A 25 -3.55 -9.08 0.49
CA GLY A 25 -4.04 -10.44 0.32
C GLY A 25 -5.38 -10.52 -0.43
N PRO A 26 -5.99 -11.71 -0.52
CA PRO A 26 -7.24 -11.92 -1.22
C PRO A 26 -8.33 -10.91 -0.83
N ARG A 27 -9.15 -10.51 -1.82
CA ARG A 27 -10.29 -9.61 -1.58
C ARG A 27 -11.31 -10.30 -0.67
N ASN A 28 -11.88 -9.53 0.25
CA ASN A 28 -13.07 -9.96 0.97
C ASN A 28 -14.26 -10.11 -0.01
N PRO A 29 -15.22 -11.00 0.29
CA PRO A 29 -16.46 -11.08 -0.47
C PRO A 29 -17.18 -9.72 -0.49
N PRO A 30 -17.95 -9.40 -1.55
CA PRO A 30 -18.72 -8.16 -1.58
C PRO A 30 -19.78 -8.15 -0.49
N GLY A 31 -20.08 -6.96 0.03
CA GLY A 31 -21.25 -6.74 0.89
C GLY A 31 -22.49 -6.86 0.03
N VAL A 32 -23.55 -7.44 0.57
CA VAL A 32 -24.81 -7.65 -0.15
C VAL A 32 -25.91 -6.94 0.61
N GLU A 33 -26.66 -6.09 -0.10
CA GLU A 33 -27.82 -5.39 0.43
C GLU A 33 -29.02 -5.68 -0.46
N GLU A 34 -30.17 -5.96 0.15
CA GLU A 34 -31.45 -6.12 -0.53
C GLU A 34 -32.40 -5.01 -0.05
N ASP A 35 -32.99 -4.29 -1.00
CA ASP A 35 -33.94 -3.23 -0.67
C ASP A 35 -35.38 -3.75 -0.53
N SER A 36 -36.31 -2.85 -0.20
CA SER A 36 -37.74 -3.20 -0.03
C SER A 36 -38.44 -3.66 -1.31
N GLU A 37 -37.80 -3.51 -2.47
CA GLU A 37 -38.30 -3.97 -3.77
C GLU A 37 -37.66 -5.31 -4.19
N ASN A 38 -36.94 -5.98 -3.29
CA ASN A 38 -36.13 -7.18 -3.52
C ASN A 38 -35.01 -6.98 -4.55
N LYS A 39 -34.52 -5.75 -4.72
CA LYS A 39 -33.38 -5.47 -5.59
C LYS A 39 -32.08 -5.65 -4.81
N ILE A 40 -31.18 -6.44 -5.39
CA ILE A 40 -29.89 -6.75 -4.80
C ILE A 40 -28.82 -5.77 -5.28
N SER A 41 -28.08 -5.19 -4.34
CA SER A 41 -26.89 -4.37 -4.56
C SER A 41 -25.65 -5.05 -3.98
N TYR A 42 -24.52 -4.92 -4.67
CA TYR A 42 -23.24 -5.51 -4.27
C TYR A 42 -22.21 -4.40 -4.03
N TRP A 43 -21.63 -4.40 -2.84
CA TRP A 43 -20.67 -3.39 -2.40
C TRP A 43 -19.26 -3.96 -2.31
N THR A 44 -18.28 -3.20 -2.79
CA THR A 44 -16.87 -3.52 -2.53
C THR A 44 -16.58 -3.38 -1.05
N THR A 45 -16.08 -4.44 -0.42
CA THR A 45 -15.67 -4.46 0.98
C THR A 45 -14.23 -4.01 1.15
N HIS A 46 -13.88 -3.59 2.37
CA HIS A 46 -12.51 -3.27 2.74
C HIS A 46 -11.62 -4.51 2.65
N ARG A 47 -10.31 -4.29 2.51
CA ARG A 47 -9.31 -5.36 2.67
C ARG A 47 -8.79 -5.33 4.10
N GLU A 48 -8.53 -6.51 4.65
CA GLU A 48 -8.03 -6.66 6.02
C GLU A 48 -6.66 -7.34 6.06
N SER A 49 -6.34 -8.18 5.07
CA SER A 49 -5.11 -8.96 5.02
C SER A 49 -4.09 -8.37 4.04
N PHE A 50 -2.83 -8.32 4.44
CA PHE A 50 -1.68 -7.96 3.62
C PHE A 50 -0.56 -8.97 3.89
N GLU A 51 0.40 -9.07 2.97
CA GLU A 51 1.51 -10.02 3.09
C GLU A 51 2.51 -9.55 4.17
N GLU A 52 2.59 -10.26 5.29
CA GLU A 52 3.46 -9.88 6.42
C GLU A 52 4.96 -10.07 6.12
N ASP A 53 5.30 -10.98 5.21
CA ASP A 53 6.68 -11.30 4.85
C ASP A 53 7.37 -10.15 4.08
N ASN A 54 6.61 -9.21 3.51
CA ASN A 54 7.15 -8.05 2.82
C ASN A 54 7.45 -6.91 3.80
N THR A 55 8.52 -7.06 4.57
CA THR A 55 8.86 -6.12 5.65
C THR A 55 9.35 -4.74 5.18
N LYS A 56 9.83 -4.61 3.93
CA LYS A 56 10.30 -3.34 3.33
C LYS A 56 9.28 -2.72 2.36
N CYS A 57 8.03 -2.66 2.79
CA CYS A 57 6.95 -2.06 2.01
C CYS A 57 6.33 -0.85 2.70
N ASP A 58 5.59 -0.07 1.91
CA ASP A 58 4.86 1.11 2.35
C ASP A 58 3.87 0.84 3.50
N ILE A 59 3.16 -0.29 3.46
CA ILE A 59 2.22 -0.71 4.52
C ILE A 59 2.94 -0.85 5.87
N ASN A 60 4.11 -1.50 5.90
CA ASN A 60 4.83 -1.73 7.16
C ASN A 60 5.48 -0.46 7.72
N SER A 61 6.06 0.40 6.88
CA SER A 61 6.62 1.68 7.35
C SER A 61 5.56 2.56 8.05
N LEU A 62 4.32 2.56 7.54
CA LEU A 62 3.21 3.28 8.21
C LEU A 62 2.84 2.69 9.57
N LYS A 63 2.91 1.36 9.73
CA LYS A 63 2.67 0.71 11.03
C LYS A 63 3.73 1.07 12.07
N GLU A 64 4.93 1.38 11.62
CA GLU A 64 6.05 1.82 12.45
C GLU A 64 6.07 3.35 12.67
N ASN A 65 5.02 4.07 12.26
CA ASN A 65 4.93 5.54 12.30
C ASN A 65 6.04 6.26 11.50
N LYS A 66 6.44 5.70 10.35
CA LYS A 66 7.44 6.29 9.46
C LYS A 66 6.81 6.80 8.18
N ILE A 67 7.40 7.83 7.58
CA ILE A 67 7.04 8.28 6.24
C ILE A 67 7.55 7.23 5.25
N SER A 68 6.68 6.79 4.35
CA SER A 68 7.03 5.87 3.26
C SER A 68 7.16 6.64 1.95
N ILE A 69 8.28 6.44 1.25
CA ILE A 69 8.51 6.94 -0.10
C ILE A 69 8.77 5.75 -1.03
N SER A 70 7.81 5.47 -1.90
CA SER A 70 7.91 4.39 -2.91
C SER A 70 8.16 4.96 -4.31
N PRO A 71 9.34 4.74 -4.91
CA PRO A 71 9.57 5.00 -6.32
C PRO A 71 8.68 4.08 -7.17
N ILE A 72 7.87 4.66 -8.06
CA ILE A 72 7.06 3.90 -9.01
C ILE A 72 7.54 4.21 -10.42
N LYS A 73 7.93 3.16 -11.15
CA LYS A 73 8.22 3.22 -12.57
C LYS A 73 7.00 2.70 -13.33
N PRO A 74 6.45 3.42 -14.32
CA PRO A 74 5.29 2.97 -15.10
C PRO A 74 5.73 1.94 -16.16
N VAL A 75 6.31 0.83 -15.71
CA VAL A 75 6.67 -0.30 -16.55
C VAL A 75 5.80 -1.47 -16.16
N PHE A 76 5.02 -1.94 -17.12
CA PHE A 76 4.03 -3.00 -16.93
C PHE A 76 4.46 -4.33 -17.55
N SER A 77 5.71 -4.42 -18.02
CA SER A 77 6.32 -5.64 -18.55
C SER A 77 7.15 -6.35 -17.49
N LEU A 78 7.00 -7.67 -17.38
CA LEU A 78 7.69 -8.54 -16.42
C LEU A 78 9.13 -8.91 -16.83
N THR A 79 9.80 -8.05 -17.59
CA THR A 79 11.19 -8.30 -18.00
C THR A 79 12.13 -8.08 -16.82
N GLN A 80 13.04 -9.04 -16.57
CA GLN A 80 13.96 -9.08 -15.41
C GLN A 80 14.72 -7.75 -15.17
N ASP A 81 15.05 -7.02 -16.23
CA ASP A 81 15.78 -5.73 -16.18
C ASP A 81 15.00 -4.56 -15.57
N VAL A 82 13.69 -4.74 -15.31
CA VAL A 82 12.80 -3.72 -14.73
C VAL A 82 12.83 -3.73 -13.20
N LEU A 83 13.31 -4.84 -12.59
CA LEU A 83 13.41 -5.03 -11.15
C LEU A 83 14.63 -4.35 -10.51
N ASN A 84 15.50 -3.71 -11.31
CA ASN A 84 16.55 -2.85 -10.78
C ASN A 84 15.89 -1.58 -10.21
N ASN A 85 15.63 -1.66 -8.91
CA ASN A 85 15.01 -0.65 -8.08
C ASN A 85 15.66 0.72 -8.32
N PHE A 86 14.80 1.72 -8.49
CA PHE A 86 15.21 3.11 -8.47
C PHE A 86 15.69 3.42 -7.04
N GLU A 87 16.99 3.27 -6.77
CA GLU A 87 17.55 3.58 -5.46
C GLU A 87 17.55 5.10 -5.25
N LEU A 88 16.60 5.57 -4.43
CA LEU A 88 16.70 6.90 -3.86
C LEU A 88 17.75 6.85 -2.75
N LYS A 89 18.89 7.53 -2.97
CA LYS A 89 19.88 7.73 -1.92
C LYS A 89 19.38 8.82 -0.98
N LYS A 90 19.37 8.52 0.32
CA LYS A 90 19.19 9.54 1.37
C LYS A 90 20.40 10.48 1.29
N LEU A 91 20.14 11.79 1.11
CA LEU A 91 21.17 12.84 1.10
C LEU A 91 21.72 13.08 2.50
#